data_AF-A0A8T5PJV9-F1
#
_entry.id   AF-A0A8T5PJV9-F1
#
_cell.length_a   1.000
_cell.length_b   1.000
_cell.length_c   1.000
_cell.angle_alpha   90.00
_cell.angle_beta   90.00
_cell.angle_gamma   90.00
#
_symmetry.space_group_name_H-M   'P 1'
#
loop_
_entity.id
_entity.type
_entity.pdbx_description
1 polymer ?
#
loop_
_entity_poly.entity_id
_entity_poly.type
_entity_poly.pdbx_seq_one_letter_code
_entity_poly.pdbx_strand_id
1 'polypeptide(L)' 'MKLHIYLFRHGQTYFNLAKRFTGWKDSKLSPLGIKSAEKLAKKMKNLKIDVAF' A
#
# COMPACT_ATOMS: atom_id res chain seq x y z
N MET A 1 0.49 -28.91 0.82
CA MET A 1 1.10 -27.71 0.23
C MET A 1 0.46 -26.49 0.89
N LYS A 2 1.24 -25.48 1.33
CA LYS A 2 0.70 -24.26 1.97
C LYS A 2 0.85 -23.07 1.02
N LEU A 3 -0.19 -22.27 0.92
CA LEU A 3 -0.19 -21.01 0.19
C LEU A 3 -0.16 -19.85 1.20
N HIS A 4 0.62 -18.82 0.90
CA HIS A 4 0.68 -17.60 1.69
C HIS A 4 0.05 -16.45 0.90
N ILE A 5 -0.99 -15.84 1.47
CA ILE A 5 -1.61 -14.64 0.90
C ILE A 5 -1.16 -13.45 1.75
N TYR A 6 -0.60 -12.45 1.09
CA TYR A 6 -0.16 -11.21 1.72
C TYR A 6 -1.11 -10.09 1.30
N LEU A 7 -1.82 -9.49 2.26
CA LEU A 7 -2.75 -8.38 2.02
C LEU A 7 -2.17 -7.09 2.55
N PHE A 8 -2.23 -6.04 1.73
CA PHE A 8 -1.76 -4.71 2.09
C PHE A 8 -2.83 -3.67 1.78
N ARG A 9 -2.95 -2.68 2.67
CA ARG A 9 -3.68 -1.46 2.37
C ARG A 9 -2.74 -0.48 1.67
N HIS A 10 -3.26 0.29 0.73
CA HIS A 10 -2.54 1.41 0.13
C HIS A 10 -2.04 2.41 1.19
N GLY A 11 -0.98 3.15 0.87
CA GLY A 11 -0.45 4.20 1.75
C GLY A 11 -1.42 5.38 1.93
N GLN A 12 -1.18 6.22 2.93
CA GLN A 12 -1.98 7.43 3.15
C GLN A 12 -2.05 8.30 1.88
N THR A 13 -3.25 8.77 1.53
CA THR A 13 -3.47 9.74 0.44
C THR A 13 -3.71 11.16 0.97
N TYR A 14 -3.69 12.16 0.08
CA TYR A 14 -4.09 13.53 0.44
C TYR A 14 -5.52 13.63 0.97
N PHE A 15 -6.45 12.82 0.46
CA PHE A 15 -7.82 12.79 0.98
C PHE A 15 -7.91 12.17 2.36
N ASN A 16 -7.12 11.13 2.65
CA ASN A 16 -7.03 10.61 4.01
C ASN A 16 -6.49 11.66 4.98
N LEU A 17 -5.45 12.40 4.57
CA LEU A 17 -4.87 13.49 5.36
C LEU A 17 -5.89 14.61 5.64
N ALA A 18 -6.68 14.98 4.62
CA ALA A 18 -7.73 15.98 4.72
C ALA A 18 -9.03 15.48 5.37
N LYS A 19 -9.07 14.23 5.87
CA LYS A 19 -10.28 13.55 6.39
C LYS A 19 -11.47 13.62 5.41
N ARG A 20 -11.17 13.60 4.11
CA ARG A 20 -12.14 13.68 3.01
C ARG A 20 -12.52 12.27 2.55
N PHE A 21 -13.81 12.06 2.32
CA PHE A 21 -14.29 10.84 1.68
C PHE A 21 -13.77 10.72 0.24
N THR A 22 -13.16 9.58 -0.08
CA THR A 22 -12.56 9.32 -1.40
C THR A 22 -13.55 8.70 -2.38
N GLY A 23 -14.28 7.65 -1.96
CA GLY A 23 -15.10 6.86 -2.88
C GLY A 23 -14.27 6.33 -4.05
N TRP A 24 -14.73 6.61 -5.27
CA TRP A 24 -14.11 6.15 -6.53
C TRP A 24 -13.17 7.21 -7.14
N LYS A 25 -12.79 8.23 -6.37
CA LYS A 25 -11.87 9.28 -6.83
C LYS A 25 -10.43 8.84 -6.68
N ASP A 26 -9.59 9.19 -7.65
CA ASP A 26 -8.16 8.89 -7.62
C ASP A 26 -7.38 9.98 -6.86
N SER A 27 -7.10 9.75 -5.58
CA SER A 27 -6.31 10.64 -4.74
C SER A 27 -4.88 10.13 -4.63
N LYS A 28 -3.90 10.98 -4.98
CA LYS A 28 -2.48 10.64 -4.89
C LYS A 28 -2.04 10.31 -3.46
N LEU A 29 -1.04 9.44 -3.35
CA LEU A 29 -0.34 9.17 -2.10
C LEU A 29 0.28 10.46 -1.55
N SER A 30 0.23 10.63 -0.23
CA SER A 30 1.00 11.66 0.47
C SER A 30 2.47 11.24 0.56
N PRO A 31 3.39 12.16 0.88
CA PRO A 31 4.79 11.79 1.15
C PRO A 31 4.93 10.72 2.24
N LEU A 32 4.03 10.73 3.25
CA LEU A 32 3.98 9.68 4.28
C LEU A 32 3.53 8.34 3.71
N GLY A 33 2.52 8.35 2.81
CA GLY A 33 2.06 7.15 2.11
C GLY A 33 3.16 6.49 1.28
N ILE A 34 3.92 7.29 0.53
CA ILE A 34 5.07 6.82 -0.27
C ILE A 34 6.13 6.19 0.64
N LYS A 35 6.56 6.90 1.69
CA LYS A 35 7.55 6.40 2.65
C LYS A 35 7.12 5.09 3.32
N SER A 36 5.83 4.92 3.57
CA SER A 36 5.27 3.70 4.16
C SER A 36 5.34 2.53 3.17
N ALA A 37 5.02 2.76 1.89
CA ALA A 37 5.14 1.76 0.83
C ALA A 37 6.61 1.34 0.62
N GLU A 38 7.55 2.28 0.62
CA GLU A 38 8.99 1.98 0.53
C GLU A 38 9.49 1.14 1.71
N LYS A 39 9.03 1.44 2.94
CA LYS A 39 9.37 0.65 4.12
C LYS A 39 8.83 -0.77 4.02
N LEU A 40 7.63 -0.95 3.47
CA LEU A 40 7.04 -2.26 3.22
C LEU A 40 7.86 -3.03 2.16
N ALA A 41 8.20 -2.38 1.05
CA ALA A 41 9.02 -2.99 -0.01
C ALA A 41 10.37 -3.50 0.54
N LYS A 42 11.03 -2.72 1.42
CA LYS A 42 12.28 -3.16 2.09
C LYS A 42 12.07 -4.42 2.95
N LYS A 43 10.97 -4.51 3.68
CA LYS A 43 10.63 -5.70 4.50
C LYS A 43 10.31 -6.92 3.65
N MET A 44 9.74 -6.70 2.47
CA MET A 44 9.31 -7.76 1.58
C MET A 44 10.38 -8.21 0.58
N LYS A 45 11.56 -7.58 0.58
CA LYS A 45 12.61 -7.80 -0.43
C LYS A 45 12.98 -9.28 -0.67
N ASN A 46 12.87 -10.12 0.36
CA ASN A 46 13.25 -11.54 0.31
C ASN A 46 12.04 -12.48 0.20
N LEU A 47 10.82 -11.97 0.10
CA LEU A 47 9.63 -12.79 -0.12
C LEU A 47 9.53 -13.13 -1.59
N LYS A 48 9.40 -14.43 -1.90
CA LYS A 48 9.02 -14.87 -3.23
C LYS A 48 7.53 -14.59 -3.42
N ILE A 49 7.21 -13.71 -4.35
CA ILE A 49 5.83 -13.41 -4.76
C ILE A 49 5.63 -13.98 -6.15
N ASP A 50 4.79 -15.01 -6.26
CA ASP A 50 4.51 -15.66 -7.55
C ASP A 50 3.53 -14.83 -8.40
N VAL A 51 2.61 -14.08 -7.77
CA VAL A 51 1.60 -13.25 -8.45
C VAL A 51 1.20 -12.06 -7.56
N ALA A 52 0.84 -10.93 -8.17
CA ALA A 52 0.33 -9.72 -7.51
C ALA A 52 -0.90 -9.17 -8.23
N PHE A 53 -1.80 -8.53 -7.47
CA PHE A 53 -3.05 -7.92 -7.95
C PHE A 53 -3.20 -6.50 -7.40
#